data_AF-X1M5D4-F1
#
_entry.id   AF-X1M5D4-F1
#
_cell.length_a   1.000
_cell.length_b   1.000
_cell.length_c   1.000
_cell.angle_alpha   90.00
_cell.angle_beta   90.00
_cell.angle_gamma   90.00
#
_symmetry.space_group_name_H-M   'P 1'
#
loop_
_entity.id
_entity.type
_entity.pdbx_description
1 polymer ?
#
loop_
_entity_poly.entity_id
_entity_poly.type
_entity_poly.pdbx_seq_one_letter_code
_entity_poly.pdbx_strand_id
1 'polypeptide(L)'
;MKRLHLVPFILLLVFVLSGCTGEFETNKASESRAGLIPLPKKITGQSGKFTIKPETRIMIPGGEDEVKTIGSSLADLISSATGYDIKVEEFSGENEIRNAIIFVLDESLPVNDEGYNLSVFHPG
;
A
#
# COMPACT_ATOMS: atom_id res chain seq x y z
N MET A 1 13.24 -15.78 65.46
CA MET A 1 12.17 -15.27 64.57
C MET A 1 12.85 -14.52 63.42
N LYS A 2 13.12 -15.19 62.29
CA LYS A 2 13.82 -14.58 61.15
C LYS A 2 12.77 -13.82 60.33
N ARG A 3 12.80 -12.48 60.37
CA ARG A 3 11.96 -11.64 59.52
C ARG A 3 12.44 -11.87 58.08
N LEU A 4 11.64 -12.62 57.32
CA LEU A 4 11.91 -12.96 55.94
C LEU A 4 11.84 -11.65 55.13
N HIS A 5 12.97 -11.23 54.55
CA HIS A 5 13.10 -10.06 53.68
C HIS A 5 12.40 -10.29 52.32
N LEU A 6 11.12 -10.69 52.35
CA LEU A 6 10.31 -10.96 51.16
C LEU A 6 9.85 -9.65 50.48
N VAL A 7 9.68 -8.59 51.29
CA VAL A 7 9.15 -7.28 50.86
C VAL A 7 10.09 -6.52 49.90
N PRO A 8 11.42 -6.40 50.14
CA PRO A 8 12.29 -5.69 49.19
C PRO A 8 12.50 -6.47 47.88
N PHE A 9 12.34 -7.79 47.89
CA PHE A 9 12.50 -8.63 46.70
C PHE A 9 11.30 -8.55 45.75
N ILE A 10 10.08 -8.42 46.30
CA ILE A 10 8.86 -8.22 45.51
C ILE A 10 8.81 -6.81 44.89
N LEU A 11 9.32 -5.78 45.59
CA LEU A 11 9.33 -4.41 45.08
C LEU A 11 10.29 -4.22 43.89
N LEU A 12 11.40 -4.97 43.85
CA LEU A 12 12.35 -4.97 42.74
C LEU A 12 11.77 -5.65 41.47
N LEU A 13 10.92 -6.67 41.64
CA LEU A 13 10.32 -7.41 40.53
C LEU A 13 9.27 -6.60 39.76
N VAL A 14 8.57 -5.69 40.45
CA VAL A 14 7.52 -4.83 39.84
C VAL A 14 8.11 -3.74 38.94
N PHE A 15 9.36 -3.31 39.18
CA PHE A 15 10.01 -2.27 38.38
C PHE A 15 10.52 -2.76 37.01
N VAL A 16 10.65 -4.08 36.81
CA VAL A 16 11.19 -4.67 35.57
C VAL A 16 10.13 -4.81 34.46
N LEU A 17 8.84 -4.65 34.78
CA LEU A 17 7.75 -4.82 33.81
C LEU A 17 7.27 -3.53 33.12
N SER A 18 7.88 -2.37 33.41
CA SER A 18 7.54 -1.10 32.74
C SER A 18 8.42 -0.79 31.51
N GLY A 19 9.09 -1.80 30.95
CA GLY A 19 9.93 -1.66 29.76
C GLY A 19 9.17 -1.98 28.47
N CYS A 20 9.00 -0.97 27.62
CA CYS A 20 8.63 -1.06 26.21
C CYS A 20 7.16 -1.39 25.87
N THR A 21 6.25 -0.45 26.13
CA THR A 21 5.25 -0.11 25.10
C THR A 21 5.85 0.97 24.21
N GLY A 22 6.73 0.56 23.31
CA GLY A 22 7.05 1.41 22.16
C GLY A 22 5.78 1.50 21.34
N GLU A 23 5.03 2.60 21.51
CA GLU A 23 4.12 3.05 20.45
C GLU A 23 5.01 3.24 19.23
N PHE A 24 4.97 2.26 18.31
CA PHE A 24 5.37 2.52 16.95
C PHE A 24 4.42 3.60 16.47
N GLU A 25 4.87 4.85 16.58
CA GLU A 25 4.35 6.00 15.84
C GLU A 25 4.09 5.50 14.42
N THR A 26 2.81 5.25 14.12
CA THR A 26 2.40 4.76 12.80
C THR A 26 2.59 5.93 11.87
N ASN A 27 3.79 6.00 11.30
CA ASN A 27 4.21 6.73 10.11
C ASN A 27 3.22 7.83 9.72
N LYS A 28 3.35 9.01 10.35
CA LYS A 28 2.84 10.24 9.73
C LYS A 28 3.37 10.26 8.31
N ALA A 29 2.45 10.38 7.35
CA ALA A 29 2.66 10.31 5.91
C ALA A 29 3.77 11.26 5.40
N SER A 30 5.02 10.91 5.68
CA SER A 30 6.25 11.59 5.29
C SER A 30 7.12 10.69 4.40
N GLU A 31 6.56 9.57 3.92
CA GLU A 31 7.24 8.60 3.06
C GLU A 31 6.77 8.61 1.59
N SER A 32 6.02 9.62 1.11
CA SER A 32 5.57 9.62 -0.29
C SER A 32 6.54 10.33 -1.27
N ARG A 33 7.75 10.70 -0.83
CA ARG A 33 8.83 11.08 -1.74
C ARG A 33 9.69 9.86 -2.07
N ALA A 34 9.06 8.76 -2.46
CA ALA A 34 9.75 7.74 -3.23
C ALA A 34 10.57 8.49 -4.29
N GLY A 35 11.88 8.20 -4.40
CA GLY A 35 12.84 8.96 -5.21
C GLY A 35 12.55 8.86 -6.71
N LEU A 36 11.37 9.28 -7.13
CA LEU A 36 10.83 9.21 -8.47
C LEU A 36 11.54 10.23 -9.33
N ILE A 37 12.08 9.76 -10.44
CA ILE A 37 12.70 10.57 -11.47
C ILE A 37 11.99 10.23 -12.80
N PRO A 38 11.41 11.21 -13.51
CA PRO A 38 11.26 12.61 -13.09
C PRO A 38 10.30 12.77 -11.91
N LEU A 39 10.39 13.91 -11.22
CA LEU A 39 9.46 14.24 -10.15
C LEU A 39 8.05 14.49 -10.74
N PRO A 40 6.99 13.93 -10.13
CA PRO A 40 5.62 14.24 -10.53
C PRO A 40 5.31 15.73 -10.41
N LYS A 41 4.51 16.25 -11.35
CA LYS A 41 4.10 17.67 -11.38
C LYS A 41 3.38 18.10 -10.10
N LYS A 42 2.60 17.20 -9.48
CA LYS A 42 1.89 17.42 -8.23
C LYS A 42 1.80 16.11 -7.44
N ILE A 43 2.04 16.18 -6.14
CA ILE A 43 1.82 15.08 -5.19
C ILE A 43 0.98 15.62 -4.04
N THR A 44 -0.02 14.85 -3.59
CA THR A 44 -0.80 15.16 -2.39
C THR A 44 -0.84 13.90 -1.53
N GLY A 45 -0.21 13.97 -0.35
CA GLY A 45 -0.19 12.85 0.59
C GLY A 45 -1.58 12.59 1.15
N GLN A 46 -1.96 11.32 1.24
CA GLN A 46 -3.20 10.86 1.85
C GLN A 46 -2.88 9.86 2.97
N SER A 47 -3.80 9.72 3.93
CA SER A 47 -3.67 8.71 4.98
C SER A 47 -4.05 7.33 4.45
N GLY A 48 -3.45 6.29 5.04
CA GLY A 48 -3.63 4.91 4.60
C GLY A 48 -2.54 4.43 3.65
N LYS A 49 -2.62 3.16 3.27
CA LYS A 49 -1.70 2.52 2.33
C LYS A 49 -2.42 1.43 1.56
N PHE A 50 -1.99 1.22 0.32
CA PHE A 50 -2.37 0.06 -0.47
C PHE A 50 -1.25 -0.99 -0.38
N THR A 51 -1.58 -2.20 0.06
CA THR A 51 -0.62 -3.31 0.13
C THR A 51 -0.91 -4.25 -1.02
N ILE A 52 0.08 -4.46 -1.89
CA ILE A 52 0.03 -5.51 -2.90
C ILE A 52 0.14 -6.87 -2.20
N LYS A 53 -0.78 -7.77 -2.51
CA LYS A 53 -0.89 -9.13 -1.97
C LYS A 53 -1.01 -10.14 -3.13
N PRO A 54 -0.87 -11.45 -2.87
CA PRO A 54 -1.04 -12.46 -3.92
C PRO A 54 -2.39 -12.40 -4.64
N GLU A 55 -3.46 -11.98 -3.95
CA GLU A 55 -4.80 -11.85 -4.51
C GLU A 55 -5.08 -10.48 -5.15
N THR A 56 -4.08 -9.59 -5.22
CA THR A 56 -4.21 -8.32 -5.94
C THR A 56 -4.40 -8.59 -7.44
N ARG A 57 -5.28 -7.82 -8.08
CA ARG A 57 -5.57 -7.92 -9.52
C ARG A 57 -5.29 -6.62 -10.24
N ILE A 58 -4.92 -6.71 -11.51
CA ILE A 58 -4.90 -5.58 -12.43
C ILE A 58 -6.18 -5.64 -13.27
N MET A 59 -6.95 -4.56 -13.25
CA MET A 59 -8.21 -4.44 -13.96
C MET A 59 -8.08 -3.43 -15.10
N ILE A 60 -8.43 -3.84 -16.31
CA ILE A 60 -8.30 -3.02 -17.53
C ILE A 60 -9.66 -2.82 -18.22
N PRO A 61 -9.86 -1.75 -19.00
CA PRO A 61 -11.01 -1.63 -19.88
C PRO A 61 -11.06 -2.80 -20.87
N GLY A 62 -12.26 -3.32 -21.12
CA GLY A 62 -12.47 -4.42 -22.06
C GLY A 62 -12.29 -3.97 -23.51
N GLY A 63 -11.75 -4.87 -24.35
CA GLY A 63 -11.55 -4.60 -25.78
C GLY A 63 -10.32 -3.76 -26.13
N GLU A 64 -9.47 -3.43 -25.14
CA GLU A 64 -8.28 -2.58 -25.32
C GLU A 64 -6.98 -3.42 -25.23
N ASP A 65 -6.58 -4.04 -26.35
CA ASP A 65 -5.41 -4.94 -26.41
C ASP A 65 -4.09 -4.25 -26.03
N GLU A 66 -3.95 -2.96 -26.36
CA GLU A 66 -2.79 -2.16 -25.96
C GLU A 66 -2.73 -2.03 -24.42
N VAL A 67 -3.86 -1.69 -23.80
CA VAL A 67 -3.96 -1.55 -22.35
C VAL A 67 -3.72 -2.89 -21.64
N LYS A 68 -4.14 -4.00 -22.25
CA LYS A 68 -3.83 -5.35 -21.77
C LYS A 68 -2.33 -5.66 -21.78
N THR A 69 -1.63 -5.24 -22.82
CA THR A 69 -0.17 -5.41 -22.94
C THR A 69 0.55 -4.61 -21.85
N ILE A 70 0.14 -3.36 -21.62
CA ILE A 70 0.68 -2.50 -20.55
C ILE A 70 0.38 -3.10 -19.17
N GLY A 71 -0.86 -3.57 -18.94
CA GLY A 71 -1.25 -4.23 -17.69
C GLY A 71 -0.43 -5.48 -17.39
N SER A 72 -0.17 -6.29 -18.42
CA SER A 72 0.68 -7.49 -18.31
C SER A 72 2.13 -7.11 -17.99
N SER A 73 2.63 -6.03 -18.58
CA SER A 73 3.98 -5.54 -18.30
C SER A 73 4.13 -5.08 -16.85
N LEU A 74 3.09 -4.44 -16.29
CA LEU A 74 3.06 -4.10 -14.86
C LEU A 74 2.97 -5.36 -13.97
N ALA A 75 2.20 -6.37 -14.37
CA ALA A 75 2.12 -7.64 -13.66
C ALA A 75 3.51 -8.31 -13.56
N ASP A 76 4.27 -8.33 -14.66
CA ASP A 76 5.63 -8.88 -14.70
C ASP A 76 6.60 -8.12 -13.78
N LEU A 77 6.50 -6.78 -13.74
CA LEU A 77 7.29 -5.96 -12.83
C LEU A 77 6.96 -6.26 -11.36
N ILE A 78 5.67 -6.40 -11.02
CA ILE A 78 5.24 -6.74 -9.66
C ILE A 78 5.71 -8.15 -9.31
N SER A 79 5.55 -9.12 -10.22
CA SER A 79 6.01 -10.50 -10.04
C SER A 79 7.52 -10.55 -9.80
N SER A 80 8.30 -9.81 -10.58
CA SER A 80 9.75 -9.72 -10.40
C SER A 80 10.15 -9.11 -9.04
N ALA A 81 9.37 -8.13 -8.55
CA ALA A 81 9.66 -7.45 -7.30
C ALA A 81 9.16 -8.20 -6.04
N THR A 82 8.12 -9.03 -6.17
CA THR A 82 7.39 -9.60 -5.02
C THR A 82 7.29 -11.12 -5.02
N GLY A 83 7.48 -11.77 -6.18
CA GLY A 83 7.22 -13.18 -6.41
C GLY A 83 5.73 -13.53 -6.58
N TYR A 84 4.83 -12.54 -6.61
CA TYR A 84 3.39 -12.78 -6.75
C TYR A 84 2.97 -12.88 -8.21
N ASP A 85 2.12 -13.86 -8.51
CA ASP A 85 1.48 -14.02 -9.81
C ASP A 85 0.19 -13.18 -9.88
N ILE A 86 0.31 -11.96 -10.42
CA ILE A 86 -0.77 -10.98 -10.49
C ILE A 86 -1.56 -11.15 -11.78
N LYS A 87 -2.87 -11.35 -11.65
CA LYS A 87 -3.77 -11.52 -12.81
C LYS A 87 -4.17 -10.19 -13.42
N VAL A 88 -4.26 -10.17 -14.75
CA VAL A 88 -4.86 -9.09 -15.54
C VAL A 88 -6.25 -9.52 -15.99
N GLU A 89 -7.27 -8.76 -15.62
CA GLU A 89 -8.68 -9.04 -15.90
C GLU A 89 -9.35 -7.81 -16.54
N GLU A 90 -10.25 -8.03 -17.49
CA GLU A 90 -11.10 -6.95 -18.00
C GLU A 90 -12.21 -6.65 -16.99
N PHE A 91 -12.61 -5.37 -16.88
CA PHE A 91 -13.76 -5.00 -16.06
C PHE A 91 -14.94 -4.50 -16.87
N SER A 92 -16.10 -5.09 -16.59
CA SER A 92 -17.37 -4.81 -17.27
C SER A 92 -18.36 -4.14 -16.32
N GLY A 93 -17.98 -3.01 -15.70
CA GLY A 93 -18.85 -2.14 -14.89
C GLY A 93 -19.49 -2.72 -13.60
N GLU A 94 -19.65 -4.03 -13.49
CA GLU A 94 -20.29 -4.78 -12.39
C GLU A 94 -19.27 -5.45 -11.47
N ASN A 95 -17.98 -5.36 -11.79
CA ASN A 95 -16.93 -6.05 -11.05
C ASN A 95 -16.73 -5.42 -9.66
N GLU A 96 -16.53 -6.28 -8.66
CA GLU A 96 -16.13 -5.85 -7.32
C GLU A 96 -14.71 -5.26 -7.38
N ILE A 97 -14.63 -3.94 -7.18
CA ILE A 97 -13.37 -3.19 -7.12
C ILE A 97 -12.82 -3.28 -5.70
N ARG A 98 -12.17 -4.41 -5.41
CA ARG A 98 -11.42 -4.62 -4.17
C ARG A 98 -10.08 -5.24 -4.45
N ASN A 99 -9.07 -4.78 -3.71
CA ASN A 99 -7.68 -5.20 -3.85
C ASN A 99 -7.22 -5.20 -5.33
N ALA A 100 -7.46 -4.09 -6.02
CA ALA A 100 -7.20 -3.98 -7.45
C ALA A 100 -6.40 -2.72 -7.79
N ILE A 101 -5.55 -2.85 -8.80
CA ILE A 101 -4.94 -1.75 -9.54
C ILE A 101 -5.76 -1.60 -10.82
N ILE A 102 -6.29 -0.41 -11.10
CA ILE A 102 -7.27 -0.21 -12.17
C ILE A 102 -6.70 0.77 -13.17
N PHE A 103 -6.73 0.41 -14.45
CA PHE A 103 -6.42 1.31 -15.54
C PHE A 103 -7.72 1.88 -16.08
N VAL A 104 -7.74 3.20 -16.27
CA VAL A 104 -8.88 3.93 -16.83
C VAL A 104 -8.34 4.87 -17.88
N LEU A 105 -8.88 4.77 -19.09
CA LEU A 105 -8.68 5.77 -20.13
C LEU A 105 -9.73 6.85 -19.93
N ASP A 106 -9.28 8.05 -19.54
CA ASP A 106 -10.16 9.19 -19.26
C ASP A 106 -9.66 10.42 -20.02
N GLU A 107 -10.23 10.65 -21.20
CA GLU A 107 -9.94 11.80 -22.05
C GLU A 107 -10.41 13.14 -21.45
N SER A 108 -11.20 13.11 -20.37
CA SER A 108 -11.67 14.33 -19.69
C SER A 108 -10.66 14.90 -18.69
N LEU A 109 -9.56 14.18 -18.42
CA LEU A 109 -8.54 14.64 -17.48
C LEU A 109 -7.88 15.93 -17.96
N PRO A 110 -7.70 16.94 -17.07
CA PRO A 110 -7.06 18.21 -17.42
C PRO A 110 -5.52 18.08 -17.45
N VAL A 111 -5.04 17.17 -18.29
CA VAL A 111 -3.62 16.84 -18.49
C VAL A 111 -3.28 16.92 -19.98
N ASN A 112 -2.00 16.80 -20.35
CA ASN A 112 -1.59 16.70 -21.75
C ASN A 112 -1.71 15.24 -22.24
N ASP A 113 -1.37 15.01 -23.51
CA ASP A 113 -1.50 13.71 -24.20
C ASP A 113 -0.76 12.54 -23.50
N GLU A 114 0.23 12.83 -22.66
CA GLU A 114 1.01 11.83 -21.88
C GLU A 114 0.76 11.90 -20.36
N GLY A 115 -0.13 12.79 -19.92
CA GLY A 115 -0.34 13.04 -18.50
C GLY A 115 -1.26 12.02 -17.86
N TYR A 116 -1.09 11.80 -16.55
CA TYR A 116 -1.89 10.83 -15.79
C TYR A 116 -2.22 11.35 -14.39
N ASN A 117 -3.22 10.75 -13.78
CA ASN A 117 -3.49 10.84 -12.35
C ASN A 117 -3.28 9.46 -11.70
N LEU A 118 -2.60 9.43 -10.57
CA LEU A 118 -2.45 8.22 -9.75
C LEU A 118 -3.11 8.44 -8.39
N SER A 119 -4.12 7.62 -8.10
CA SER A 119 -4.81 7.61 -6.82
C SER A 119 -4.53 6.30 -6.09
N VAL A 120 -4.05 6.39 -4.85
CA VAL A 120 -3.87 5.24 -3.97
C VAL A 120 -4.87 5.37 -2.83
N PHE A 121 -5.84 4.45 -2.79
CA PHE A 121 -6.92 4.47 -1.81
C PHE A 121 -7.02 3.12 -1.09
N HIS A 122 -7.38 3.17 0.19
CA HIS A 122 -7.75 2.01 0.98
C HIS A 122 -9.18 2.25 1.48
N PRO A 123 -10.19 1.46 1.04
CA PRO A 123 -11.50 1.49 1.68
C PRO A 123 -11.31 0.97 3.11
N GLY A 124 -11.50 1.86 4.09
CA GLY A 124 -11.42 1.54 5.52
C GLY A 124 -12.53 0.62 5.98
#